data_AF-A0A257ZTL0-F1
#
_entry.id   AF-A0A257ZTL0-F1
#
_cell.length_a   1.000
_cell.length_b   1.000
_cell.length_c   1.000
_cell.angle_alpha   90.00
_cell.angle_beta   90.00
_cell.angle_gamma   90.00
#
_symmetry.space_group_name_H-M   'P 1'
#
loop_
_entity.id
_entity.type
_entity.pdbx_description
1 polymer ?
#
loop_
_entity_poly.entity_id
_entity_poly.type
_entity_poly.pdbx_seq_one_letter_code
_entity_poly.pdbx_strand_id
1 'polypeptide(L)'
;MAGRPMPSAANSWPCPRGTARPWSPMSPGSDHEPAPEPGKSPMKTLIAPLAALFALAAPAASLQAAPALDPVPVIEIWLLPRYDTLVATTAAQEAAWTGFCKAPSASGVAALKAAFIPAANAWTAVEFVTMGPVSLALRADRFNFFPDRRNVIQRGMADVLASTDEGRFEPERFGKSNAAAQGLPALERLLYEPGAADALASGNEAAVRCTYGTAIAKNLATIAREVRTGWGDKTSGAFGAVVSGRARW
;
A
#
# COMPACT_ATOMS: atom_id res chain seq x y z
N MET A 1 -40.81 48.37 -27.52
CA MET A 1 -41.23 47.05 -28.03
C MET A 1 -40.68 45.99 -27.11
N ALA A 2 -41.58 45.20 -26.52
CA ALA A 2 -41.33 44.28 -25.42
C ALA A 2 -40.74 42.94 -25.91
N GLY A 3 -39.85 42.35 -25.11
CA GLY A 3 -39.21 41.06 -25.41
C GLY A 3 -38.77 40.31 -24.15
N ARG A 4 -39.77 39.73 -23.47
CA ARG A 4 -39.85 38.53 -22.59
C ARG A 4 -38.73 38.14 -21.58
N PRO A 5 -39.10 37.67 -20.38
CA PRO A 5 -38.18 37.36 -19.27
C PRO A 5 -37.65 35.91 -19.26
N MET A 6 -36.52 35.71 -18.57
CA MET A 6 -35.91 34.41 -18.25
C MET A 6 -36.73 33.61 -17.21
N PRO A 7 -36.82 32.28 -17.31
CA PRO A 7 -37.32 31.45 -16.22
C PRO A 7 -36.22 31.15 -15.20
N SER A 8 -36.45 31.61 -13.96
CA SER A 8 -35.83 31.12 -12.74
C SER A 8 -36.44 29.77 -12.38
N ALA A 9 -35.62 28.73 -12.25
CA ALA A 9 -36.04 27.45 -11.67
C ALA A 9 -35.07 27.06 -10.54
N ALA A 10 -35.46 27.47 -9.33
CA ALA A 10 -34.95 26.88 -8.09
C ALA A 10 -35.58 25.49 -7.94
N ASN A 11 -34.81 24.43 -8.16
CA ASN A 11 -35.23 23.08 -7.80
C ASN A 11 -34.81 22.79 -6.37
N SER A 12 -35.67 23.18 -5.43
CA SER A 12 -35.67 22.69 -4.06
C SER A 12 -36.16 21.24 -4.06
N TRP A 13 -35.27 20.29 -3.84
CA TRP A 13 -35.66 18.91 -3.54
C TRP A 13 -36.21 18.84 -2.10
N PRO A 14 -37.43 18.32 -1.88
CA PRO A 14 -37.93 18.13 -0.52
C PRO A 14 -37.25 16.92 0.14
N CYS A 15 -36.55 17.16 1.26
CA CYS A 15 -36.15 16.10 2.18
C CYS A 15 -37.41 15.38 2.71
N PRO A 16 -37.53 14.05 2.59
CA PRO A 16 -38.59 13.32 3.26
C PRO A 16 -38.34 13.36 4.77
N ARG A 17 -39.29 13.96 5.51
CA ARG A 17 -39.33 13.88 6.98
C ARG A 17 -39.62 12.44 7.38
N GLY A 18 -38.57 11.68 7.66
CA GLY A 18 -38.68 10.39 8.34
C GLY A 18 -39.18 10.61 9.76
N THR A 19 -40.36 10.07 10.06
CA THR A 19 -40.89 10.01 11.43
C THR A 19 -39.99 9.12 12.27
N ALA A 20 -39.46 9.67 13.36
CA ALA A 20 -38.74 8.91 14.37
C ALA A 20 -39.69 7.84 14.94
N ARG A 21 -39.35 6.56 14.75
CA ARG A 21 -40.01 5.47 15.49
C ARG A 21 -39.47 5.48 16.92
N PRO A 22 -40.33 5.46 17.95
CA PRO A 22 -39.87 5.32 19.32
C PRO A 22 -39.25 3.93 19.53
N TRP A 23 -38.17 3.90 20.30
CA TRP A 23 -37.46 2.71 20.71
C TRP A 23 -38.33 1.94 21.72
N SER A 24 -38.71 0.69 21.41
CA SER A 24 -39.44 -0.18 22.34
C SER A 24 -38.46 -0.87 23.30
N PRO A 25 -38.75 -0.89 24.61
CA PRO A 25 -37.95 -1.67 25.56
C PRO A 25 -38.22 -3.17 25.38
N MET A 26 -37.14 -3.96 25.40
CA MET A 26 -37.17 -5.42 25.36
C MET A 26 -37.60 -5.95 26.73
N SER A 27 -38.73 -6.67 26.80
CA SER A 27 -39.13 -7.41 28.01
C SER A 27 -38.33 -8.72 28.16
N PRO A 28 -38.08 -9.18 29.40
CA PRO A 28 -37.29 -10.39 29.66
C PRO A 28 -38.17 -11.65 29.68
N GLY A 29 -37.57 -12.76 29.27
CA GLY A 29 -37.95 -14.10 29.72
C GLY A 29 -38.89 -14.89 28.80
N SER A 30 -38.33 -15.86 28.09
CA SER A 30 -38.97 -17.14 27.87
C SER A 30 -37.89 -18.22 27.83
N ASP A 31 -37.97 -19.11 28.82
CA ASP A 31 -37.05 -20.18 29.12
C ASP A 31 -36.81 -21.09 27.91
N HIS A 32 -35.54 -21.33 27.57
CA HIS A 32 -35.16 -22.41 26.67
C HIS A 32 -35.02 -23.70 27.48
N GLU A 33 -35.96 -24.59 27.25
CA GLU A 33 -35.94 -25.99 27.67
C GLU A 33 -34.72 -26.70 27.05
N PRO A 34 -33.87 -27.38 27.84
CA PRO A 34 -32.71 -28.07 27.31
C PRO A 34 -33.09 -29.40 26.64
N ALA A 35 -32.45 -29.68 25.51
CA ALA A 35 -32.59 -30.93 24.75
C ALA A 35 -32.22 -32.18 25.59
N PRO A 36 -32.89 -33.33 25.38
CA PRO A 36 -32.59 -34.55 26.13
C PRO A 36 -31.25 -35.18 25.74
N GLU A 37 -30.44 -35.53 26.74
CA GLU A 37 -29.18 -36.27 26.56
C GLU A 37 -29.42 -37.72 26.09
N PRO A 38 -28.57 -38.26 25.20
CA PRO A 38 -28.62 -39.67 24.84
C PRO A 38 -28.14 -40.58 25.99
N GLY A 39 -28.92 -41.63 26.22
CA GLY A 39 -28.88 -42.54 27.35
C GLY A 39 -27.55 -43.28 27.59
N LYS A 40 -27.23 -43.40 28.88
CA LYS A 40 -26.15 -44.23 29.42
C LYS A 40 -26.62 -45.68 29.54
N SER A 41 -25.92 -46.60 28.88
CA SER A 41 -25.95 -48.03 29.19
C SER A 41 -24.60 -48.46 29.77
N PRO A 42 -24.57 -49.32 30.81
CA PRO A 42 -23.36 -49.63 31.57
C PRO A 42 -22.51 -50.66 30.84
N MET A 43 -21.42 -50.23 30.23
CA MET A 43 -20.44 -51.15 29.65
C MET A 43 -19.48 -51.61 30.74
N LYS A 44 -19.59 -52.90 31.07
CA LYS A 44 -18.81 -53.59 32.10
C LYS A 44 -17.32 -53.49 31.84
N THR A 45 -16.61 -53.06 32.87
CA THR A 45 -15.17 -53.04 33.02
C THR A 45 -14.58 -54.43 32.85
N LEU A 46 -13.67 -54.61 31.89
CA LEU A 46 -12.69 -55.69 31.86
C LEU A 46 -11.31 -55.06 31.75
N ILE A 47 -10.59 -55.10 32.86
CA ILE A 47 -9.16 -54.77 32.96
C ILE A 47 -8.39 -56.04 32.63
N ALA A 48 -7.54 -56.01 31.61
CA ALA A 48 -6.30 -56.78 31.59
C ALA A 48 -5.28 -56.16 30.61
N PRO A 49 -3.98 -56.19 30.91
CA PRO A 49 -2.99 -55.28 30.36
C PRO A 49 -2.30 -55.90 29.13
N LEU A 50 -2.23 -55.16 28.04
CA LEU A 50 -1.29 -55.46 26.96
C LEU A 50 -0.24 -54.34 26.90
N ALA A 51 0.74 -54.46 27.80
CA ALA A 51 2.04 -53.84 27.61
C ALA A 51 2.73 -54.58 26.45
N ALA A 52 2.74 -53.98 25.26
CA ALA A 52 3.60 -54.41 24.17
C ALA A 52 4.09 -53.17 23.40
N LEU A 53 5.32 -52.81 23.73
CA LEU A 53 6.29 -52.02 22.99
C LEU A 53 5.84 -51.46 21.64
N PHE A 54 5.62 -50.15 21.61
CA PHE A 54 5.97 -49.32 20.45
C PHE A 54 6.68 -48.06 20.94
N ALA A 55 7.83 -48.25 21.59
CA ALA A 55 8.85 -47.21 21.62
C ALA A 55 9.55 -47.19 20.25
N LEU A 56 8.83 -46.73 19.22
CA LEU A 56 9.47 -46.14 18.05
C LEU A 56 10.12 -44.87 18.56
N ALA A 57 11.35 -44.99 19.07
CA ALA A 57 12.26 -43.86 19.13
C ALA A 57 12.47 -43.41 17.68
N ALA A 58 11.59 -42.53 17.20
CA ALA A 58 11.91 -41.72 16.05
C ALA A 58 13.28 -41.11 16.38
N PRO A 59 14.29 -41.24 15.51
CA PRO A 59 15.48 -40.45 15.70
C PRO A 59 14.98 -39.01 15.75
N ALA A 60 15.13 -38.38 16.91
CA ALA A 60 15.13 -36.93 16.98
C ALA A 60 16.33 -36.54 16.12
N ALA A 61 16.12 -36.42 14.81
CA ALA A 61 16.99 -35.68 13.96
C ALA A 61 17.03 -34.32 14.65
N SER A 62 18.11 -34.05 15.37
CA SER A 62 18.42 -32.72 15.84
C SER A 62 18.28 -31.85 14.61
N LEU A 63 17.26 -30.98 14.58
CA LEU A 63 17.28 -29.86 13.67
C LEU A 63 18.53 -29.08 14.06
N GLN A 64 19.67 -29.42 13.44
CA GLN A 64 20.83 -28.56 13.48
C GLN A 64 20.33 -27.24 12.93
N ALA A 65 20.32 -26.22 13.79
CA ALA A 65 20.05 -24.87 13.36
C ALA A 65 20.94 -24.61 12.14
N ALA A 66 20.33 -24.20 11.03
CA ALA A 66 21.10 -23.77 9.88
C ALA A 66 22.16 -22.76 10.35
N PRO A 67 23.38 -22.79 9.78
CA PRO A 67 24.40 -21.82 10.14
C PRO A 67 23.79 -20.42 10.04
N ALA A 68 24.01 -19.61 11.07
CA ALA A 68 23.52 -18.24 11.09
C ALA A 68 24.06 -17.51 9.84
N LEU A 69 23.15 -16.99 9.01
CA LEU A 69 23.51 -16.20 7.84
C LEU A 69 24.25 -14.95 8.31
N ASP A 70 25.44 -14.68 7.77
CA ASP A 70 26.12 -13.40 7.95
C ASP A 70 25.35 -12.32 7.17
N PRO A 71 24.75 -11.32 7.85
CA PRO A 71 23.97 -10.28 7.18
C PRO A 71 24.85 -9.30 6.39
N VAL A 72 26.16 -9.20 6.68
CA VAL A 72 27.05 -8.22 6.04
C VAL A 72 27.13 -8.40 4.52
N PRO A 73 27.47 -9.59 3.98
CA PRO A 73 27.51 -9.81 2.52
C PRO A 73 26.12 -9.71 1.89
N VAL A 74 25.05 -10.09 2.59
CA VAL A 74 23.68 -9.95 2.07
C VAL A 74 23.33 -8.47 1.89
N ILE A 75 23.64 -7.63 2.87
CA ILE A 75 23.39 -6.19 2.76
C ILE A 75 24.25 -5.59 1.65
N GLU A 76 25.56 -5.81 1.69
CA GLU A 76 26.51 -5.17 0.78
C GLU A 76 26.33 -5.60 -0.68
N ILE A 77 26.21 -6.90 -0.93
CA ILE A 77 26.27 -7.47 -2.29
C ILE A 77 24.87 -7.56 -2.90
N TRP A 78 23.84 -7.81 -2.08
CA TRP A 78 22.49 -8.04 -2.58
C TRP A 78 21.56 -6.85 -2.35
N LEU A 79 21.52 -6.28 -1.14
CA LEU A 79 20.51 -5.28 -0.77
C LEU A 79 20.83 -3.88 -1.30
N LEU A 80 22.03 -3.37 -1.03
CA LEU A 80 22.39 -2.00 -1.42
C LEU A 80 22.31 -1.78 -2.94
N PRO A 81 22.82 -2.69 -3.80
CA PRO A 81 22.71 -2.52 -5.26
C PRO A 81 21.26 -2.49 -5.77
N ARG A 82 20.33 -3.16 -5.08
CA ARG A 82 18.90 -3.13 -5.43
C ARG A 82 18.25 -1.82 -5.03
N TYR A 83 18.61 -1.25 -3.88
CA TYR A 83 18.20 0.11 -3.54
C TYR A 83 18.84 1.16 -4.47
N ASP A 84 20.08 0.95 -4.92
CA ASP A 84 20.70 1.81 -5.95
C ASP A 84 19.91 1.73 -7.28
N THR A 85 19.48 0.53 -7.67
CA THR A 85 18.62 0.33 -8.84
C THR A 85 17.28 1.04 -8.66
N LEU A 86 16.65 0.92 -7.48
CA LEU A 86 15.40 1.60 -7.16
C LEU A 86 15.54 3.13 -7.23
N VAL A 87 16.64 3.69 -6.73
CA VAL A 87 16.95 5.12 -6.83
C VAL A 87 17.06 5.53 -8.30
N ALA A 88 17.77 4.77 -9.12
CA ALA A 88 17.96 5.09 -10.54
C ALA A 88 16.65 5.02 -11.33
N THR A 89 15.84 3.97 -11.14
CA THR A 89 14.59 3.79 -11.90
C THR A 89 13.51 4.77 -11.48
N THR A 90 13.42 5.11 -10.20
CA THR A 90 12.49 6.17 -9.73
C THR A 90 12.91 7.57 -10.19
N ALA A 91 14.21 7.86 -10.28
CA ALA A 91 14.70 9.10 -10.87
C ALA A 91 14.38 9.18 -12.38
N ALA A 92 14.51 8.07 -13.11
CA ALA A 92 14.10 8.01 -14.52
C ALA A 92 12.59 8.24 -14.68
N GLN A 93 11.77 7.68 -13.79
CA GLN A 93 10.32 7.91 -13.76
C GLN A 93 9.99 9.39 -13.47
N GLU A 94 10.65 10.02 -12.48
CA GLU A 94 10.52 11.45 -12.19
C GLU A 94 10.86 12.32 -13.41
N ALA A 95 11.96 12.00 -14.10
CA ALA A 95 12.38 12.71 -15.31
C ALA A 95 11.37 12.53 -16.45
N ALA A 96 10.82 11.32 -16.63
CA ALA A 96 9.80 11.05 -17.64
C ALA A 96 8.53 11.88 -17.42
N TRP A 97 8.03 11.94 -16.18
CA TRP A 97 6.88 12.79 -15.82
C TRP A 97 7.16 14.28 -16.02
N THR A 98 8.32 14.75 -15.55
CA THR A 98 8.73 16.16 -15.70
C THR A 98 8.86 16.55 -17.18
N GLY A 99 9.36 15.66 -18.03
CA GLY A 99 9.46 15.86 -19.47
C GLY A 99 8.09 15.86 -20.15
N PHE A 100 7.26 14.87 -19.85
CA PHE A 100 5.91 14.74 -20.38
C PHE A 100 5.07 15.98 -20.11
N CYS A 101 5.12 16.53 -18.89
CA CYS A 101 4.29 17.68 -18.52
C CYS A 101 4.62 18.98 -19.25
N LYS A 102 5.76 19.06 -19.95
CA LYS A 102 6.08 20.21 -20.80
C LYS A 102 5.38 20.15 -22.15
N ALA A 103 5.07 18.94 -22.63
CA ALA A 103 4.41 18.71 -23.92
C ALA A 103 3.62 17.39 -23.90
N PRO A 104 2.43 17.37 -23.25
CA PRO A 104 1.60 16.17 -23.17
C PRO A 104 1.21 15.65 -24.56
N SER A 105 1.31 14.33 -24.75
CA SER A 105 1.01 13.66 -26.02
C SER A 105 0.78 12.16 -25.82
N ALA A 106 0.09 11.51 -26.76
CA ALA A 106 -0.13 10.06 -26.69
C ALA A 106 1.18 9.25 -26.67
N SER A 107 2.18 9.65 -27.47
CA SER A 107 3.52 9.04 -27.45
C SER A 107 4.24 9.30 -26.12
N GLY A 108 4.05 10.48 -25.53
CA GLY A 108 4.54 10.80 -24.20
C GLY A 108 3.98 9.89 -23.10
N VAL A 109 2.68 9.54 -23.15
CA VAL A 109 2.08 8.59 -22.20
C VAL A 109 2.73 7.21 -22.32
N ALA A 110 3.05 6.76 -23.54
CA ALA A 110 3.77 5.50 -23.75
C ALA A 110 5.17 5.52 -23.09
N ALA A 111 5.87 6.66 -23.15
CA ALA A 111 7.16 6.83 -22.46
C ALA A 111 7.02 6.79 -20.93
N LEU A 112 5.95 7.38 -20.36
CA LEU A 112 5.66 7.27 -18.92
C LEU A 112 5.43 5.81 -18.48
N LYS A 113 4.69 5.04 -19.28
CA LYS A 113 4.47 3.61 -19.04
C LYS A 113 5.76 2.81 -19.12
N ALA A 114 6.60 3.11 -20.11
CA ALA A 114 7.90 2.46 -20.28
C ALA A 114 8.84 2.72 -19.09
N ALA A 115 8.80 3.91 -18.49
CA ALA A 115 9.58 4.25 -17.30
C ALA A 115 8.97 3.71 -15.99
N PHE A 116 7.64 3.50 -15.94
CA PHE A 116 6.96 2.94 -14.78
C PHE A 116 7.40 1.51 -14.46
N ILE A 117 7.48 0.64 -15.49
CA ILE A 117 7.76 -0.79 -15.30
C ILE A 117 9.10 -1.05 -14.58
N PRO A 118 10.24 -0.44 -14.96
CA PRO A 118 11.49 -0.58 -14.21
C PRO A 118 11.40 -0.09 -12.75
N ALA A 119 10.66 0.98 -12.48
CA ALA A 119 10.48 1.49 -11.12
C ALA A 119 9.66 0.51 -10.26
N ALA A 120 8.56 -0.02 -10.79
CA ALA A 120 7.74 -1.03 -10.12
C ALA A 120 8.55 -2.32 -9.86
N ASN A 121 9.26 -2.82 -10.87
CA ASN A 121 10.08 -4.03 -10.73
C ASN A 121 11.20 -3.86 -9.69
N ALA A 122 11.85 -2.70 -9.67
CA ALA A 122 12.89 -2.40 -8.69
C ALA A 122 12.34 -2.39 -7.25
N TRP A 123 11.10 -1.92 -7.06
CA TRP A 123 10.42 -2.00 -5.77
C TRP A 123 10.10 -3.45 -5.38
N THR A 124 9.47 -4.22 -6.28
CA THR A 124 9.14 -5.62 -6.02
C THR A 124 10.37 -6.45 -5.61
N ALA A 125 11.55 -6.12 -6.16
CA ALA A 125 12.80 -6.79 -5.81
C ALA A 125 13.23 -6.61 -4.34
N VAL A 126 12.73 -5.58 -3.65
CA VAL A 126 13.06 -5.26 -2.25
C VAL A 126 11.84 -5.20 -1.33
N GLU A 127 10.63 -5.40 -1.86
CA GLU A 127 9.37 -5.21 -1.13
C GLU A 127 9.24 -6.10 0.12
N PHE A 128 9.85 -7.29 0.12
CA PHE A 128 9.86 -8.18 1.28
C PHE A 128 10.76 -7.69 2.43
N VAL A 129 11.57 -6.67 2.21
CA VAL A 129 12.43 -6.08 3.24
C VAL A 129 11.58 -5.16 4.11
N THR A 130 11.25 -5.60 5.32
CA THR A 130 10.37 -4.89 6.25
C THR A 130 11.11 -4.20 7.40
N MET A 131 12.45 -4.20 7.36
CA MET A 131 13.31 -3.71 8.44
C MET A 131 14.30 -2.63 7.97
N GLY A 132 14.83 -1.87 8.92
CA GLY A 132 15.77 -0.79 8.65
C GLY A 132 15.09 0.48 8.12
N PRO A 133 15.76 1.29 7.29
CA PRO A 133 15.26 2.60 6.87
C PRO A 133 13.88 2.60 6.19
N VAL A 134 13.49 1.50 5.54
CA VAL A 134 12.19 1.39 4.84
C VAL A 134 11.00 1.29 5.79
N SER A 135 11.19 0.87 7.04
CA SER A 135 10.11 0.79 8.05
C SER A 135 9.77 2.14 8.69
N LEU A 136 10.60 3.17 8.44
CA LEU A 136 10.42 4.50 9.01
C LEU A 136 9.40 5.31 8.22
N ALA A 137 8.69 6.22 8.88
CA ALA A 137 7.82 7.23 8.26
C ALA A 137 6.81 6.67 7.23
N LEU A 138 6.33 5.44 7.46
CA LEU A 138 5.43 4.70 6.58
C LEU A 138 5.94 4.64 5.13
N ARG A 139 7.26 4.59 4.92
CA ARG A 139 7.87 4.63 3.58
C ARG A 139 7.38 3.48 2.72
N ALA A 140 7.31 2.25 3.26
CA ALA A 140 6.78 1.10 2.52
C ALA A 140 5.33 1.34 2.04
N ASP A 141 4.43 1.75 2.93
CA ASP A 141 3.03 2.01 2.58
C ASP A 141 2.88 3.18 1.60
N ARG A 142 3.67 4.24 1.77
CA ARG A 142 3.68 5.40 0.86
C ARG A 142 4.29 5.09 -0.50
N PHE A 143 5.15 4.08 -0.58
CA PHE A 143 5.74 3.61 -1.83
C PHE A 143 4.80 2.66 -2.56
N ASN A 144 4.26 1.66 -1.86
CA ASN A 144 3.33 0.68 -2.40
C ASN A 144 2.26 0.28 -1.37
N PHE A 145 1.14 1.00 -1.36
CA PHE A 145 0.00 0.67 -0.50
C PHE A 145 -0.72 -0.58 -1.01
N PHE A 146 -0.45 -1.73 -0.38
CA PHE A 146 -1.07 -3.02 -0.73
C PHE A 146 -1.23 -3.91 0.52
N PRO A 147 -2.34 -4.65 0.68
CA PRO A 147 -3.49 -4.79 -0.23
C PRO A 147 -4.57 -3.71 -0.07
N ASP A 148 -5.14 -3.24 -1.20
CA ASP A 148 -6.23 -2.27 -1.21
C ASP A 148 -7.63 -2.92 -1.16
N ARG A 149 -7.94 -3.59 -0.05
CA ARG A 149 -9.20 -4.34 0.11
C ARG A 149 -10.46 -3.48 0.05
N ARG A 150 -10.34 -2.17 0.27
CA ARG A 150 -11.47 -1.24 0.38
C ARG A 150 -11.51 -0.23 -0.75
N ASN A 151 -10.69 -0.38 -1.79
CA ASN A 151 -10.54 0.58 -2.89
C ASN A 151 -10.28 2.02 -2.38
N VAL A 152 -9.46 2.16 -1.33
CA VAL A 152 -9.09 3.46 -0.74
C VAL A 152 -8.21 4.26 -1.67
N ILE A 153 -7.45 3.62 -2.57
CA ILE A 153 -6.58 4.35 -3.49
C ILE A 153 -7.42 5.16 -4.48
N GLN A 154 -8.45 4.55 -5.08
CA GLN A 154 -9.32 5.26 -6.02
C GLN A 154 -10.00 6.47 -5.36
N ARG A 155 -10.45 6.33 -4.11
CA ARG A 155 -11.04 7.45 -3.36
C ARG A 155 -10.01 8.54 -3.06
N GLY A 156 -8.82 8.17 -2.60
CA GLY A 156 -7.74 9.12 -2.34
C GLY A 156 -7.32 9.89 -3.59
N MET A 157 -7.25 9.22 -4.75
CA MET A 157 -6.97 9.85 -6.04
C MET A 157 -8.09 10.82 -6.46
N ALA A 158 -9.35 10.41 -6.34
CA ALA A 158 -10.49 11.29 -6.66
C ALA A 158 -10.48 12.56 -5.79
N ASP A 159 -10.19 12.43 -4.50
CA ASP A 159 -10.08 13.56 -3.58
C ASP A 159 -8.92 14.51 -3.96
N VAL A 160 -7.79 13.97 -4.44
CA VAL A 160 -6.66 14.78 -4.92
C VAL A 160 -7.03 15.52 -6.20
N LEU A 161 -7.64 14.83 -7.17
CA LEU A 161 -7.98 15.42 -8.48
C LEU A 161 -9.11 16.46 -8.39
N ALA A 162 -10.01 16.34 -7.41
CA ALA A 162 -11.08 17.31 -7.17
C ALA A 162 -10.64 18.53 -6.32
N SER A 163 -9.43 18.50 -5.75
CA SER A 163 -8.94 19.56 -4.86
C SER A 163 -8.56 20.82 -5.64
N THR A 164 -9.00 21.99 -5.17
CA THR A 164 -8.58 23.32 -5.68
C THR A 164 -7.37 23.89 -4.93
N ASP A 165 -6.91 23.20 -3.89
CA ASP A 165 -5.73 23.60 -3.09
C ASP A 165 -4.44 23.21 -3.81
N GLU A 166 -3.84 24.17 -4.52
CA GLU A 166 -2.58 24.01 -5.25
C GLU A 166 -1.42 23.59 -4.34
N GLY A 167 -1.41 24.05 -3.09
CA GLY A 167 -0.38 23.72 -2.10
C GLY A 167 -0.36 22.25 -1.71
N ARG A 168 -1.35 21.45 -2.14
CA ARG A 168 -1.43 20.01 -1.86
C ARG A 168 -0.29 19.21 -2.52
N PHE A 169 0.22 19.69 -3.65
CA PHE A 169 1.31 19.03 -4.38
C PHE A 169 2.71 19.46 -3.92
N GLU A 170 2.81 20.38 -2.96
CA GLU A 170 4.10 20.78 -2.37
C GLU A 170 4.82 19.55 -1.78
N PRO A 171 6.12 19.35 -2.06
CA PRO A 171 6.79 18.07 -1.78
C PRO A 171 6.64 17.57 -0.34
N GLU A 172 6.80 18.46 0.64
CA GLU A 172 6.69 18.08 2.05
C GLU A 172 5.26 17.66 2.43
N ARG A 173 4.27 18.43 1.98
CA ARG A 173 2.85 18.19 2.28
C ARG A 173 2.35 16.95 1.53
N PHE A 174 2.69 16.84 0.25
CA PHE A 174 2.32 15.70 -0.58
C PHE A 174 2.92 14.41 -0.03
N GLY A 175 4.20 14.42 0.33
CA GLY A 175 4.86 13.25 0.93
C GLY A 175 4.16 12.79 2.21
N LYS A 176 3.70 13.72 3.06
CA LYS A 176 2.95 13.43 4.29
C LYS A 176 1.46 13.14 4.07
N SER A 177 0.96 13.18 2.83
CA SER A 177 -0.43 12.86 2.53
C SER A 177 -0.73 11.37 2.74
N ASN A 178 -2.02 11.01 2.67
CA ASN A 178 -2.45 9.62 2.82
C ASN A 178 -1.69 8.70 1.84
N ALA A 179 -1.15 7.58 2.33
CA ALA A 179 -0.44 6.59 1.53
C ALA A 179 -1.28 6.08 0.34
N ALA A 180 -2.60 5.94 0.52
CA ALA A 180 -3.51 5.53 -0.56
C ALA A 180 -3.63 6.56 -1.69
N ALA A 181 -3.29 7.83 -1.46
CA ALA A 181 -3.36 8.89 -2.46
C ALA A 181 -2.01 9.11 -3.19
N GLN A 182 -1.05 8.21 -3.04
CA GLN A 182 0.29 8.33 -3.63
C GLN A 182 0.85 6.94 -3.96
N GLY A 183 2.16 6.88 -4.24
CA GLY A 183 2.87 5.62 -4.46
C GLY A 183 2.63 5.00 -5.84
N LEU A 184 3.23 3.83 -6.05
CA LEU A 184 3.13 3.05 -7.28
C LEU A 184 1.68 2.74 -7.68
N PRO A 185 0.78 2.32 -6.76
CA PRO A 185 -0.60 1.98 -7.15
C PRO A 185 -1.41 3.17 -7.68
N ALA A 186 -1.20 4.37 -7.13
CA ALA A 186 -1.85 5.57 -7.64
C ALA A 186 -1.27 5.98 -9.01
N LEU A 187 0.06 5.86 -9.16
CA LEU A 187 0.74 6.15 -10.43
C LEU A 187 0.32 5.17 -11.53
N GLU A 188 0.17 3.90 -11.20
CA GLU A 188 -0.33 2.87 -12.10
C GLU A 188 -1.73 3.23 -12.60
N ARG A 189 -2.65 3.56 -11.69
CA ARG A 189 -4.01 3.96 -12.08
C ARG A 189 -4.02 5.22 -12.97
N LEU A 190 -3.17 6.21 -12.68
CA LEU A 190 -3.02 7.38 -13.54
C LEU A 190 -2.57 7.04 -14.96
N LEU A 191 -1.85 5.94 -15.15
CA LEU A 191 -1.29 5.53 -16.45
C LEU A 191 -2.16 4.50 -17.17
N TYR A 192 -2.79 3.57 -16.46
CA TYR A 192 -3.33 2.34 -17.03
C TYR A 192 -4.86 2.20 -16.93
N GLU A 193 -5.56 3.03 -16.15
CA GLU A 193 -7.02 2.98 -16.13
C GLU A 193 -7.63 3.29 -17.51
N PRO A 194 -8.84 2.78 -17.83
CA PRO A 194 -9.52 3.10 -19.07
C PRO A 194 -9.65 4.62 -19.27
N GLY A 195 -9.24 5.12 -20.43
CA GLY A 195 -9.25 6.56 -20.75
C GLY A 195 -8.11 7.38 -20.13
N ALA A 196 -7.21 6.78 -19.35
CA ALA A 196 -6.11 7.48 -18.69
C ALA A 196 -5.18 8.21 -19.67
N ALA A 197 -4.89 7.60 -20.83
CA ALA A 197 -4.03 8.20 -21.84
C ALA A 197 -4.62 9.51 -22.40
N ASP A 198 -5.91 9.50 -22.74
CA ASP A 198 -6.60 10.67 -23.27
C ASP A 198 -6.72 11.77 -22.22
N ALA A 199 -7.03 11.40 -20.97
CA ALA A 199 -7.12 12.31 -19.83
C ALA A 199 -5.78 12.93 -19.42
N LEU A 200 -4.65 12.26 -19.70
CA LEU A 200 -3.31 12.80 -19.50
C LEU A 200 -2.85 13.67 -20.66
N ALA A 201 -3.16 13.27 -21.90
CA ALA A 201 -2.71 13.97 -23.10
C ALA A 201 -3.57 15.19 -23.45
N SER A 202 -4.83 15.24 -23.00
CA SER A 202 -5.80 16.25 -23.42
C SER A 202 -6.93 16.48 -22.40
N GLY A 203 -7.71 17.55 -22.62
CA GLY A 203 -8.89 17.87 -21.82
C GLY A 203 -8.61 18.70 -20.56
N ASN A 204 -9.67 19.01 -19.83
CA ASN A 204 -9.62 19.95 -18.69
C ASN A 204 -8.82 19.42 -17.49
N GLU A 205 -8.66 18.10 -17.36
CA GLU A 205 -7.93 17.48 -16.26
C GLU A 205 -6.45 17.21 -16.55
N ALA A 206 -5.97 17.41 -17.79
CA ALA A 206 -4.62 17.05 -18.18
C ALA A 206 -3.55 17.72 -17.29
N ALA A 207 -3.70 19.02 -17.02
CA ALA A 207 -2.76 19.77 -16.20
C ALA A 207 -2.67 19.27 -14.74
N VAL A 208 -3.82 19.03 -14.09
CA VAL A 208 -3.84 18.54 -12.70
C VAL A 208 -3.33 17.10 -12.62
N ARG A 209 -3.66 16.24 -13.59
CA ARG A 209 -3.14 14.87 -13.67
C ARG A 209 -1.63 14.85 -13.88
N CYS A 210 -1.10 15.78 -14.68
CA CYS A 210 0.34 15.93 -14.87
C CYS A 210 1.06 16.34 -13.59
N THR A 211 0.50 17.35 -12.90
CA THR A 211 1.01 17.82 -11.60
C THR A 211 0.99 16.68 -10.57
N TYR A 212 -0.11 15.93 -10.51
CA TYR A 212 -0.25 14.82 -9.58
C TYR A 212 0.72 13.67 -9.87
N GLY A 213 0.84 13.23 -11.12
CA GLY A 213 1.78 12.17 -11.50
C GLY A 213 3.24 12.58 -11.27
N THR A 214 3.58 13.84 -11.52
CA THR A 214 4.91 14.39 -11.19
C THR A 214 5.17 14.38 -9.68
N ALA A 215 4.20 14.80 -8.87
CA ALA A 215 4.31 14.78 -7.41
C ALA A 215 4.50 13.36 -6.87
N ILE A 216 3.76 12.37 -7.39
CA ILE A 216 3.95 10.96 -7.04
C ILE A 216 5.35 10.48 -7.42
N ALA A 217 5.79 10.70 -8.68
CA ALA A 217 7.08 10.24 -9.16
C ALA A 217 8.25 10.83 -8.37
N LYS A 218 8.19 12.13 -8.07
CA LYS A 218 9.19 12.81 -7.23
C LYS A 218 9.21 12.29 -5.79
N ASN A 219 8.05 11.98 -5.21
CA ASN A 219 7.99 11.41 -3.87
C ASN A 219 8.53 9.97 -3.84
N LEU A 220 8.25 9.14 -4.85
CA LEU A 220 8.87 7.81 -5.00
C LEU A 220 10.40 7.91 -5.05
N ALA A 221 10.94 8.81 -5.88
CA ALA A 221 12.37 9.05 -5.97
C ALA A 221 12.96 9.56 -4.64
N THR A 222 12.23 10.39 -3.91
CA THR A 222 12.61 10.87 -2.58
C THR A 222 12.68 9.73 -1.57
N ILE A 223 11.64 8.90 -1.48
CA ILE A 223 11.63 7.75 -0.57
C ILE A 223 12.76 6.78 -0.92
N ALA A 224 12.97 6.45 -2.20
CA ALA A 224 14.04 5.56 -2.62
C ALA A 224 15.43 6.07 -2.16
N ARG A 225 15.70 7.37 -2.36
CA ARG A 225 16.94 8.00 -1.89
C ARG A 225 17.06 7.96 -0.37
N GLU A 226 16.00 8.34 0.36
CA GLU A 226 16.01 8.31 1.83
C GLU A 226 16.28 6.92 2.39
N VAL A 227 15.71 5.87 1.79
CA VAL A 227 15.96 4.48 2.20
C VAL A 227 17.41 4.10 1.93
N ARG A 228 17.91 4.39 0.72
CA ARG A 228 19.30 4.07 0.36
C ARG A 228 20.32 4.82 1.22
N THR A 229 20.10 6.10 1.48
CA THR A 229 20.94 6.92 2.35
C THR A 229 20.85 6.45 3.80
N GLY A 230 19.66 6.09 4.28
CA GLY A 230 19.49 5.56 5.63
C GLY A 230 20.23 4.25 5.87
N TRP A 231 20.39 3.43 4.83
CA TRP A 231 21.22 2.22 4.91
C TRP A 231 22.69 2.55 5.09
N GLY A 232 23.18 3.64 4.48
CA GLY A 232 24.56 4.10 4.62
C GLY A 232 25.57 3.16 3.98
N ASP A 233 26.66 2.92 4.70
CA ASP A 233 27.79 2.06 4.31
C ASP A 233 28.31 1.27 5.53
N LYS A 234 29.48 0.62 5.42
CA LYS A 234 30.05 -0.17 6.54
C LYS A 234 30.38 0.64 7.79
N THR A 235 30.43 1.96 7.70
CA THR A 235 30.82 2.88 8.78
C THR A 235 29.68 3.76 9.28
N SER A 236 28.57 3.84 8.53
CA SER A 236 27.47 4.76 8.79
C SER A 236 26.08 4.13 8.54
N GLY A 237 25.02 4.78 9.04
CA GLY A 237 23.65 4.33 8.82
C GLY A 237 23.33 2.96 9.42
N ALA A 238 22.26 2.34 8.92
CA ALA A 238 21.80 1.03 9.40
C ALA A 238 22.83 -0.08 9.12
N PHE A 239 23.55 -0.03 7.99
CA PHE A 239 24.55 -1.04 7.66
C PHE A 239 25.76 -0.98 8.61
N GLY A 240 26.29 0.21 8.90
CA GLY A 240 27.38 0.35 9.87
C GLY A 240 26.97 -0.08 11.29
N ALA A 241 25.71 0.09 11.66
CA ALA A 241 25.18 -0.46 12.92
C ALA A 241 25.19 -2.01 12.92
N VAL A 242 24.86 -2.66 11.80
CA VAL A 242 24.97 -4.12 11.65
C VAL A 242 26.43 -4.57 11.76
N VAL A 243 27.35 -3.94 11.03
CA VAL A 243 28.79 -4.26 11.04
C VAL A 243 29.39 -4.13 12.45
N SER A 244 28.97 -3.12 13.21
CA SER A 244 29.47 -2.89 14.58
C SER A 244 28.70 -3.63 15.67
N GLY A 245 27.73 -4.50 15.33
CA GLY A 245 26.91 -5.23 16.30
C GLY A 245 25.98 -4.34 17.13
N ARG A 246 25.70 -3.11 16.68
CA ARG A 246 24.86 -2.11 17.36
C ARG A 246 23.45 -1.99 16.77
N ALA A 247 23.09 -2.78 15.76
CA ALA A 247 21.75 -2.79 15.20
C ALA A 247 20.72 -3.15 16.30
N ARG A 248 19.67 -2.34 16.44
CA ARG A 248 18.60 -2.48 17.44
C ARG A 248 17.24 -2.33 16.75
N TRP A 249 16.88 -3.28 15.91
CA TRP A 249 15.61 -3.35 15.20
C TRP A 249 15.27 -4.80 14.90
#